data_AF-A0AA39FGP4-F1
#
_entry.id   AF-A0AA39FGP4-F1
#
_cell.length_a   1.000
_cell.length_b   1.000
_cell.length_c   1.000
_cell.angle_alpha   90.00
_cell.angle_beta   90.00
_cell.angle_gamma   90.00
#
_symmetry.space_group_name_H-M   'P 1'
#
loop_
_entity.id
_entity.type
_entity.pdbx_description
1 polymer ?
#
loop_
_entity_poly.entity_id
_entity_poly.type
_entity_poly.pdbx_seq_one_letter_code
_entity_poly.pdbx_strand_id
1 'polypeptide(L)'
;MDDYKHFYYNAVPLARNIPYGNIQDRLELKRKLHCKPFSWYLKNVYPELVIPTSEGGPGSALKQGSACLDSMGHLLDGNVGLYPCHDTGGNQCQTE
;
A
#
# COMPACT_ATOMS: atom_id res chain seq x y z
N MET A 1 -7.10 -10.35 -0.24
CA MET A 1 -7.67 -9.02 -0.58
C MET A 1 -7.89 -8.87 -2.08
N ASP A 2 -8.12 -9.97 -2.80
CA ASP A 2 -8.30 -9.98 -4.25
C ASP A 2 -7.28 -9.09 -4.97
N ASP A 3 -7.69 -8.22 -5.88
CA ASP A 3 -6.78 -7.31 -6.57
C ASP A 3 -6.24 -6.22 -5.65
N TYR A 4 -6.97 -5.77 -4.63
CA TYR A 4 -6.59 -4.68 -3.71
C TYR A 4 -5.32 -4.91 -2.89
N LYS A 5 -4.77 -6.14 -2.88
CA LYS A 5 -3.47 -6.42 -2.24
C LYS A 5 -2.31 -5.57 -2.82
N HIS A 6 -2.43 -5.09 -4.06
CA HIS A 6 -1.39 -4.26 -4.67
C HIS A 6 -1.19 -2.94 -3.92
N PHE A 7 -2.24 -2.32 -3.38
CA PHE A 7 -2.12 -1.11 -2.57
C PHE A 7 -1.25 -1.35 -1.33
N TYR A 8 -1.47 -2.47 -0.63
CA TYR A 8 -0.64 -2.86 0.51
C TYR A 8 0.83 -3.06 0.11
N TYR A 9 1.08 -3.78 -0.98
CA TYR A 9 2.45 -3.99 -1.44
C TYR A 9 3.11 -2.72 -1.98
N ASN A 10 2.36 -1.75 -2.50
CA ASN A 10 2.91 -0.45 -2.89
C ASN A 10 3.30 0.38 -1.66
N ALA A 11 2.48 0.33 -0.60
CA ALA A 11 2.78 0.99 0.67
C ALA A 11 3.93 0.31 1.44
N VAL A 12 4.03 -1.02 1.35
CA VAL A 12 5.07 -1.84 2.01
C VAL A 12 5.78 -2.74 0.99
N PRO A 13 6.66 -2.21 0.12
CA PRO A 13 7.32 -2.95 -0.95
C PRO A 13 8.06 -4.20 -0.49
N LEU A 14 8.73 -4.13 0.67
CA LEU A 14 9.49 -5.25 1.24
C LEU A 14 8.60 -6.48 1.52
N ALA A 15 7.30 -6.29 1.76
CA ALA A 15 6.37 -7.38 2.03
C ALA A 15 6.19 -8.34 0.83
N ARG A 16 6.55 -7.92 -0.39
CA ARG A 16 6.54 -8.81 -1.57
C ARG A 16 7.54 -9.96 -1.45
N ASN A 17 8.62 -9.75 -0.72
CA ASN A 17 9.74 -10.69 -0.61
C ASN A 17 9.69 -11.57 0.63
N ILE A 18 8.66 -11.41 1.48
CA ILE A 18 8.53 -12.17 2.72
C ILE A 18 7.84 -13.51 2.42
N PRO A 19 8.47 -14.66 2.74
CA PRO A 19 7.81 -15.96 2.61
C PRO A 19 6.58 -16.04 3.51
N TYR A 20 5.42 -16.34 2.92
CA TYR A 20 4.14 -16.45 3.64
C TYR A 20 3.58 -17.88 3.71
N GLY A 21 4.31 -18.85 3.16
CA GLY A 21 3.92 -20.27 3.17
C GLY A 21 2.77 -20.63 2.21
N ASN A 22 2.24 -21.84 2.36
CA ASN A 22 1.12 -22.34 1.55
C ASN A 22 -0.21 -21.80 2.07
N ILE A 23 -1.06 -21.28 1.17
CA ILE A 23 -2.38 -20.72 1.48
C ILE A 23 -3.55 -21.44 0.79
N GLN A 24 -3.32 -22.62 0.18
CA GLN A 24 -4.34 -23.33 -0.60
C GLN A 24 -5.59 -23.66 0.23
N ASP A 25 -5.43 -24.18 1.45
CA ASP A 25 -6.56 -24.51 2.34
C ASP A 25 -7.43 -23.28 2.66
N ARG A 26 -6.81 -22.09 2.77
CA ARG A 26 -7.53 -20.83 3.01
C ARG A 26 -8.30 -20.37 1.78
N LEU A 27 -7.73 -20.54 0.58
CA LEU A 27 -8.39 -20.24 -0.68
C LEU A 27 -9.57 -21.19 -0.93
N GLU A 28 -9.40 -22.48 -0.62
CA GLU A 28 -10.48 -23.46 -0.71
C GLU A 28 -11.61 -23.15 0.27
N LEU A 29 -11.28 -22.81 1.53
CA LEU A 29 -12.27 -22.39 2.52
C LEU A 29 -13.09 -21.17 2.03
N LYS A 30 -12.42 -20.16 1.45
CA LYS A 30 -13.10 -18.99 0.86
C LYS A 30 -14.11 -19.40 -0.21
N ARG A 31 -13.75 -20.37 -1.07
CA ARG A 31 -14.61 -20.91 -2.13
C ARG A 31 -15.80 -21.68 -1.55
N LYS A 32 -15.55 -22.58 -0.59
CA LYS A 32 -16.55 -23.44 0.05
C LYS A 32 -17.63 -22.63 0.79
N LEU A 33 -17.23 -21.52 1.41
CA LEU A 33 -18.14 -20.65 2.15
C LEU A 33 -18.87 -19.62 1.27
N HIS A 34 -18.63 -19.61 -0.05
CA HIS A 34 -19.22 -18.64 -0.98
C HIS A 34 -19.01 -17.18 -0.52
N CYS A 35 -17.80 -16.87 -0.03
CA CYS A 35 -17.48 -15.54 0.49
C CYS A 35 -17.64 -14.45 -0.59
N LYS A 36 -18.10 -13.27 -0.17
CA LYS A 36 -18.18 -12.08 -1.02
C LYS A 36 -16.77 -11.56 -1.38
N PRO A 37 -16.60 -10.87 -2.53
CA PRO A 37 -15.32 -10.30 -2.92
C PRO A 37 -14.90 -9.16 -1.99
N PHE A 38 -13.61 -8.83 -1.99
CA PHE A 38 -13.06 -7.77 -1.13
C PHE A 38 -13.62 -6.38 -1.48
N SER A 39 -14.00 -6.14 -2.74
CA SER A 39 -14.73 -4.93 -3.15
C SER A 39 -16.07 -4.76 -2.43
N TRP A 40 -16.78 -5.86 -2.15
CA TRP A 40 -18.01 -5.82 -1.36
C TRP A 40 -17.74 -5.40 0.08
N TYR A 41 -16.66 -5.91 0.68
CA TYR A 41 -16.24 -5.51 2.03
C TYR A 41 -15.97 -4.00 2.11
N LEU A 42 -15.19 -3.45 1.19
CA LEU A 42 -14.88 -2.02 1.16
C LEU A 42 -16.15 -1.18 0.95
N LYS A 43 -17.07 -1.63 0.09
CA LYS A 43 -18.31 -0.88 -0.16
C LYS A 43 -19.34 -0.95 0.97
N ASN A 44 -19.42 -2.06 1.71
CA ASN A 44 -20.55 -2.33 2.61
C ASN A 44 -20.17 -2.44 4.09
N VAL A 45 -18.90 -2.71 4.40
CA VAL A 45 -18.42 -2.90 5.78
C VAL A 45 -17.49 -1.77 6.20
N TYR A 46 -16.64 -1.28 5.30
CA TYR A 46 -15.68 -0.22 5.61
C TYR A 46 -15.60 0.87 4.51
N PRO A 47 -16.72 1.56 4.21
CA PRO A 47 -16.83 2.54 3.12
C PRO A 47 -16.04 3.84 3.34
N GLU A 48 -15.70 4.18 4.58
CA GLU A 48 -14.91 5.35 4.94
C GLU A 48 -13.41 5.18 4.65
N LEU A 49 -12.96 3.95 4.36
CA LEU A 49 -11.58 3.71 3.96
C LEU A 49 -11.35 4.30 2.56
N VAL A 50 -10.62 5.40 2.50
CA VAL A 50 -10.19 6.01 1.24
C VAL A 50 -9.18 5.08 0.56
N ILE A 51 -9.57 4.55 -0.58
CA ILE A 51 -8.67 3.79 -1.45
C ILE A 51 -8.05 4.83 -2.39
N PRO A 52 -6.71 4.87 -2.53
CA PRO A 52 -6.07 5.72 -3.52
C PRO A 52 -6.69 5.43 -4.89
N THR A 53 -7.42 6.38 -5.45
CA THR A 53 -7.94 6.28 -6.82
C THR A 53 -6.76 6.36 -7.77
N SER A 54 -6.90 5.81 -8.97
CA SER A 54 -5.88 5.93 -10.02
C SER A 54 -5.59 7.37 -10.44
N GLU A 55 -6.35 8.36 -9.95
CA GLU A 55 -6.17 9.77 -10.25
C GLU A 55 -4.89 10.35 -9.63
N GLY A 56 -4.36 9.76 -8.53
CA GLY A 56 -3.07 10.15 -7.92
C GLY A 56 -1.90 9.22 -8.26
N GLY A 57 -2.08 8.35 -9.26
CA GLY A 57 -1.06 7.39 -9.69
C GLY A 57 -0.63 6.37 -8.62
N PRO A 58 0.22 5.40 -8.98
CA PRO A 58 0.94 4.62 -7.98
C PRO A 58 1.88 5.57 -7.22
N GLY A 59 1.75 5.60 -5.89
CA GLY A 59 2.62 6.42 -5.05
C GLY A 59 4.10 6.19 -5.38
N SER A 60 4.82 7.27 -5.65
CA SER A 60 6.20 7.25 -6.10
C SER A 60 7.03 8.23 -5.28
N ALA A 61 8.35 8.06 -5.30
CA ALA A 61 9.23 8.97 -4.60
C ALA A 61 9.46 10.23 -5.47
N LEU A 62 9.23 11.41 -4.90
CA LEU A 62 9.62 12.67 -5.50
C LEU A 62 11.14 12.86 -5.37
N LYS A 63 11.86 12.79 -6.48
CA LYS A 63 13.34 12.76 -6.51
C LYS A 63 13.96 14.10 -6.89
N GLN A 64 15.01 14.50 -6.18
CA GLN A 64 15.96 15.55 -6.56
C GLN A 64 17.38 14.97 -6.53
N GLY A 65 17.88 14.55 -7.71
CA GLY A 65 19.16 13.84 -7.81
C GLY A 65 19.08 12.44 -7.15
N SER A 66 20.01 12.13 -6.25
CA SER A 66 20.01 10.89 -5.45
C SER A 66 19.18 11.00 -4.17
N ALA A 67 18.56 12.15 -3.90
CA ALA A 67 17.74 12.39 -2.73
C ALA A 67 16.25 12.38 -3.08
N CYS A 68 15.42 11.99 -2.11
CA CYS A 68 13.98 11.86 -2.19
C CYS A 68 13.34 12.76 -1.13
N LEU A 69 12.16 13.32 -1.43
CA LEU A 69 11.33 14.00 -0.44
C LEU A 69 10.92 12.99 0.63
N ASP A 70 11.18 13.33 1.89
CA ASP A 70 11.01 12.46 3.04
C ASP A 70 10.29 13.22 4.16
N SER A 71 9.27 12.61 4.77
CA SER A 71 8.61 13.20 5.94
C SER A 71 9.49 13.17 7.20
N MET A 72 10.65 12.53 7.15
CA MET A 72 11.57 12.33 8.28
C MET A 72 10.90 11.63 9.48
N GLY A 73 9.79 10.93 9.24
CA GLY A 73 8.96 10.32 10.27
C GLY A 73 8.09 11.32 11.05
N HIS A 74 8.05 12.58 10.65
CA HIS A 74 7.14 13.55 11.22
C HIS A 74 5.68 13.26 10.80
N LEU A 75 4.77 13.61 11.70
CA LEU A 75 3.32 13.51 11.48
C LEU A 75 2.80 14.86 10.98
N LEU A 76 1.82 15.45 11.65
CA LEU A 76 1.23 16.73 11.28
C LEU A 76 2.17 17.90 11.63
N ASP A 77 2.16 18.95 10.81
CA ASP A 77 2.90 20.21 10.96
C ASP A 77 4.43 20.08 11.11
N GLY A 78 4.97 18.90 10.85
CA GLY A 78 6.41 18.68 10.80
C GLY A 78 7.00 19.10 9.47
N ASN A 79 8.27 19.53 9.50
CA ASN A 79 8.99 19.85 8.28
C ASN A 79 9.30 18.56 7.49
N VAL A 80 9.20 18.66 6.17
CA VAL A 80 9.71 17.65 5.23
C VAL A 80 11.16 17.97 4.86
N GLY A 81 11.91 16.97 4.42
CA GLY A 81 13.31 17.11 4.04
C GLY A 81 13.68 16.30 2.81
N LEU A 82 14.93 16.42 2.39
CA LEU A 82 15.53 15.53 1.39
C LEU A 82 16.40 14.48 2.11
N TYR A 83 16.19 13.21 1.78
CA TYR A 83 16.96 12.08 2.33
C TYR A 83 17.42 11.16 1.19
N PRO A 84 18.53 10.42 1.32
CA PRO A 84 18.92 9.45 0.29
C PRO A 84 17.75 8.52 -0.09
N CYS A 85 17.51 8.40 -1.39
CA CYS A 85 16.46 7.53 -1.90
C CYS A 85 16.76 6.08 -1.51
N HIS A 86 15.79 5.41 -0.87
CA HIS A 86 15.96 4.01 -0.44
C HIS A 86 14.95 3.05 -1.10
N ASP A 87 14.02 3.54 -1.92
CA ASP A 87 13.07 2.76 -2.73
C ASP A 87 12.27 1.70 -1.94
N THR A 88 12.11 1.90 -0.62
CA THR A 88 11.33 1.02 0.28
C THR A 88 9.95 1.58 0.64
N GLY A 89 9.52 2.68 0.01
CA GLY A 89 8.24 3.34 0.29
C GLY A 89 8.27 4.11 1.63
N GLY A 90 7.19 4.01 2.40
CA GLY A 90 7.07 4.70 3.70
C GLY A 90 7.10 6.23 3.55
N ASN A 91 8.01 6.88 4.28
CA ASN A 91 8.14 8.34 4.30
C ASN A 91 8.55 8.97 2.97
N GLN A 92 9.02 8.14 2.02
CA GLN A 92 9.41 8.55 0.66
C GLN A 92 8.37 8.18 -0.41
N CYS A 93 7.14 7.84 0.00
CA CYS A 93 6.05 7.50 -0.93
C CYS A 93 5.03 8.63 -0.98
N GLN A 94 4.95 9.31 -2.13
CA GLN A 94 3.99 10.38 -2.37
C GLN A 94 3.02 9.98 -3.50
N THR A 95 1.73 10.24 -3.31
CA THR A 95 0.74 10.21 -4.41
C THR A 95 0.80 11.54 -5.15
N GLU A 96 0.64 11.51 -6.47
CA GLU A 96 0.42 12.75 -7.25
C GLU A 96 -0.93 13.40 -6.89
#